data_AF-A0A133U7J3-F1
#
_entry.id   AF-A0A133U7J3-F1
#
_cell.length_a   1.000
_cell.length_b   1.000
_cell.length_c   1.000
_cell.angle_alpha   90.00
_cell.angle_beta   90.00
_cell.angle_gamma   90.00
#
_symmetry.space_group_name_H-M   'P 1'
#
loop_
_entity.id
_entity.type
_entity.pdbx_description
1 polymer ?
#
loop_
_entity_poly.entity_id
_entity_poly.type
_entity_poly.pdbx_seq_one_letter_code
_entity_poly.pdbx_strand_id
1 'polypeptide(L)'
;MDRSRRLLIGSVIAIGIVLALFAVTWSGLGIQDDRDKDYKKISSNIDKSIQSLRLGKDPSSYLQTAFRSYSSLVEGENFENNSQPDKLDEEIKNSFSSLLGGGGGVKEADVQELDKKITLMAGELDASSPIAFKYSSLIILGFSISLALIANVLCQRLVDWKQVGKLKENISDWRKKFQQSRMKKGKKKKKLELEDKDYRKAQKEIWGISIKQAVFYLTFFVLFFGWFALVYGDWIVVWLPFDWS
;
A
#
# COMPACT_ATOMS: atom_id res chain seq x y z
N MET A 1 27.23 16.28 -17.95
CA MET A 1 25.82 16.46 -17.54
C MET A 1 25.77 16.50 -16.03
N ASP A 2 25.41 17.64 -15.45
CA ASP A 2 25.62 17.96 -14.03
C ASP A 2 24.74 17.11 -13.08
N ARG A 3 25.25 16.75 -11.90
CA ARG A 3 24.59 15.82 -10.95
C ARG A 3 23.21 16.34 -10.52
N SER A 4 23.08 17.67 -10.42
CA SER A 4 21.84 18.38 -10.14
C SER A 4 20.78 18.19 -11.23
N ARG A 5 21.15 18.19 -12.52
CA ARG A 5 20.21 18.01 -13.64
C ARG A 5 19.66 16.58 -13.69
N ARG A 6 20.47 15.57 -13.38
CA ARG A 6 20.02 14.16 -13.33
C ARG A 6 18.97 13.93 -12.23
N LEU A 7 19.18 14.54 -11.07
CA LEU A 7 18.24 14.47 -9.94
C LEU A 7 16.92 15.20 -10.23
N LEU A 8 16.99 16.35 -10.90
CA LEU A 8 15.82 17.09 -11.34
C LEU A 8 14.97 16.31 -12.34
N ILE A 9 15.60 15.77 -13.40
CA ILE A 9 14.90 14.97 -14.42
C ILE A 9 14.26 13.74 -13.78
N GLY A 10 14.99 13.03 -12.91
CA GLY A 10 14.46 11.88 -12.18
C GLY A 10 13.24 12.23 -11.31
N SER A 11 13.25 13.39 -10.65
CA SER A 11 12.11 13.84 -9.83
C SER A 11 10.88 14.20 -10.67
N VAL A 12 11.05 14.82 -11.83
CA VAL A 12 9.94 15.17 -12.73
C VAL A 12 9.30 13.89 -13.29
N ILE A 13 10.12 12.90 -13.67
CA ILE A 13 9.63 11.59 -14.12
C ILE A 13 8.87 10.89 -12.99
N ALA A 14 9.41 10.86 -11.78
CA ALA A 14 8.75 10.22 -10.63
C ALA A 14 7.41 10.89 -10.29
N ILE A 15 7.33 12.23 -10.33
CA ILE A 15 6.08 12.97 -10.14
C ILE A 15 5.09 12.64 -11.26
N GLY A 16 5.54 12.58 -12.51
CA GLY A 16 4.71 12.16 -13.65
C GLY A 16 4.13 10.77 -13.48
N ILE A 17 4.94 9.80 -13.00
CA ILE A 17 4.49 8.44 -12.70
C ILE A 17 3.44 8.45 -11.57
N VAL A 18 3.68 9.16 -10.48
CA VAL A 18 2.72 9.29 -9.36
C VAL A 18 1.39 9.87 -9.86
N LEU A 19 1.42 10.92 -10.68
CA LEU A 19 0.22 11.53 -11.25
C LEU A 19 -0.52 10.59 -12.22
N ALA A 20 0.21 9.84 -13.05
CA ALA A 20 -0.38 8.85 -13.95
C ALA A 20 -1.04 7.71 -13.18
N LEU A 21 -0.36 7.17 -12.16
CA LEU A 21 -0.92 6.13 -11.30
C LEU A 21 -2.12 6.66 -10.51
N PHE A 22 -2.08 7.91 -10.06
CA PHE A 22 -3.21 8.58 -9.40
C PHE A 22 -4.40 8.71 -10.33
N ALA A 23 -4.20 9.13 -11.58
CA ALA A 23 -5.27 9.23 -12.57
C ALA A 23 -5.93 7.87 -12.84
N VAL A 24 -5.14 6.79 -13.00
CA VAL A 24 -5.66 5.43 -13.25
C VAL A 24 -6.49 4.90 -12.09
N THR A 25 -6.04 5.15 -10.86
CA THR A 25 -6.73 4.70 -9.64
C THR A 25 -7.97 5.57 -9.34
N TRP A 26 -7.94 6.86 -9.66
CA TRP A 26 -9.09 7.75 -9.55
C TRP A 26 -10.16 7.49 -10.60
N SER A 27 -9.77 7.21 -11.86
CA SER A 27 -10.72 6.84 -12.92
C SER A 27 -11.43 5.53 -12.61
N GLY A 28 -10.74 4.57 -11.97
CA GLY A 28 -11.32 3.31 -11.52
C GLY A 28 -12.34 3.44 -10.37
N LEU A 29 -12.43 4.60 -9.71
CA LEU A 29 -13.45 4.89 -8.69
C LEU A 29 -14.70 5.57 -9.26
N GLY A 30 -14.57 6.33 -10.36
CA GLY A 30 -15.64 7.18 -10.90
C GLY A 30 -16.46 6.56 -12.05
N ILE A 31 -15.95 5.52 -12.69
CA ILE A 31 -16.59 4.81 -13.81
C ILE A 31 -16.67 3.35 -13.40
N GLN A 32 -17.67 3.00 -12.60
CA GLN A 32 -17.90 1.61 -12.23
C GLN A 32 -19.34 1.27 -12.58
N ASP A 33 -19.52 0.46 -13.63
CA ASP A 33 -20.80 -0.13 -13.98
C ASP A 33 -21.29 -0.98 -12.79
N ASP A 34 -22.61 -1.20 -12.68
CA ASP A 34 -23.16 -1.98 -11.59
C ASP A 34 -22.64 -3.43 -11.61
N ARG A 35 -22.36 -3.97 -12.81
CA ARG A 35 -21.66 -5.25 -13.00
C ARG A 35 -20.24 -5.27 -12.41
N ASP A 36 -19.46 -4.21 -12.63
CA ASP A 36 -18.10 -4.09 -12.08
C ASP A 36 -18.11 -3.95 -10.54
N LYS A 37 -19.13 -3.31 -9.98
CA LYS A 37 -19.30 -3.21 -8.52
C LYS A 37 -19.63 -4.58 -7.93
N ASP A 38 -20.51 -5.33 -8.57
CA ASP A 38 -20.87 -6.67 -8.10
C ASP A 38 -19.70 -7.64 -8.25
N TYR A 39 -18.97 -7.63 -9.37
CA TYR A 39 -17.73 -8.40 -9.50
C TYR A 39 -16.70 -8.06 -8.41
N LYS A 40 -16.51 -6.76 -8.12
CA LYS A 40 -15.62 -6.32 -7.03
C LYS A 40 -16.05 -6.87 -5.66
N LYS A 41 -17.36 -6.86 -5.36
CA LYS A 41 -17.88 -7.44 -4.11
C LYS A 41 -17.69 -8.95 -4.05
N ILE A 42 -17.88 -9.66 -5.17
CA ILE A 42 -17.69 -11.12 -5.23
C ILE A 42 -16.23 -11.44 -4.90
N SER A 43 -15.29 -10.86 -5.66
CA SER A 43 -13.86 -11.12 -5.50
C SER A 43 -13.36 -10.71 -4.10
N SER A 44 -13.76 -9.54 -3.57
CA SER A 44 -13.40 -9.12 -2.21
C SER A 44 -13.88 -10.09 -1.12
N ASN A 45 -15.09 -10.64 -1.26
CA ASN A 45 -15.62 -11.59 -0.29
C ASN A 45 -14.99 -12.97 -0.41
N ILE A 46 -14.66 -13.44 -1.62
CA ILE A 46 -13.89 -14.67 -1.84
C ILE A 46 -12.51 -14.56 -1.19
N ASP A 47 -11.84 -13.42 -1.39
CA ASP A 47 -10.57 -13.11 -0.76
C ASP A 47 -10.66 -13.14 0.79
N LYS A 48 -11.72 -12.54 1.35
CA LYS A 48 -12.01 -12.59 2.80
C LYS A 48 -12.32 -14.02 3.28
N SER A 49 -12.99 -14.84 2.47
CA SER A 49 -13.21 -16.27 2.76
C SER A 49 -11.88 -17.02 2.85
N ILE A 50 -10.97 -16.84 1.90
CA ILE A 50 -9.63 -17.44 1.94
C ILE A 50 -8.87 -16.98 3.20
N GLN A 51 -8.91 -15.69 3.50
CA GLN A 51 -8.27 -15.16 4.71
C GLN A 51 -8.86 -15.78 5.98
N SER A 52 -10.18 -15.94 6.06
CA SER A 52 -10.81 -16.57 7.22
C SER A 52 -10.40 -18.03 7.39
N LEU A 53 -10.27 -18.79 6.30
CA LEU A 53 -9.77 -20.17 6.33
C LEU A 53 -8.34 -20.26 6.87
N ARG A 54 -7.44 -19.38 6.40
CA ARG A 54 -6.06 -19.33 6.90
C ARG A 54 -5.97 -18.98 8.37
N LEU A 55 -6.92 -18.19 8.88
CA LEU A 55 -7.03 -17.86 10.30
C LEU A 55 -7.77 -18.93 11.12
N GLY A 56 -8.15 -20.06 10.52
CA GLY A 56 -8.93 -21.12 11.17
C GLY A 56 -10.35 -20.70 11.55
N LYS A 57 -10.92 -19.70 10.87
CA LYS A 57 -12.27 -19.18 11.09
C LYS A 57 -13.22 -19.67 10.01
N ASP A 58 -14.52 -19.62 10.31
CA ASP A 58 -15.58 -20.00 9.37
C ASP A 58 -15.73 -18.98 8.22
N PRO A 59 -15.59 -19.40 6.94
CA PRO A 59 -15.74 -18.54 5.77
C PRO A 59 -17.20 -18.32 5.32
N SER A 60 -18.18 -18.98 5.95
CA SER A 60 -19.56 -19.07 5.47
C SER A 60 -20.23 -17.72 5.20
N SER A 61 -20.04 -16.73 6.07
CA SER A 61 -20.67 -15.39 5.95
C SER A 61 -20.17 -14.63 4.72
N TYR A 62 -18.86 -14.69 4.45
CA TYR A 62 -18.25 -14.09 3.28
C TYR A 62 -18.67 -14.83 2.00
N LEU A 63 -18.70 -16.18 2.02
CA LEU A 63 -19.17 -16.98 0.89
C LEU A 63 -20.64 -16.71 0.55
N GLN A 64 -21.51 -16.55 1.55
CA GLN A 64 -22.93 -16.19 1.34
C GLN A 64 -23.06 -14.81 0.70
N THR A 65 -22.24 -13.86 1.11
CA THR A 65 -22.25 -12.50 0.55
C THR A 65 -21.74 -12.52 -0.90
N ALA A 66 -20.66 -13.26 -1.17
CA ALA A 66 -20.16 -13.48 -2.53
C ALA A 66 -21.22 -14.14 -3.44
N PHE A 67 -21.94 -15.15 -2.94
CA PHE A 67 -22.99 -15.83 -3.68
C PHE A 67 -24.17 -14.91 -4.04
N ARG A 68 -24.58 -14.03 -3.12
CA ARG A 68 -25.63 -13.03 -3.39
C ARG A 68 -25.21 -12.06 -4.48
N SER A 69 -23.98 -11.54 -4.40
CA SER A 69 -23.46 -10.64 -5.44
C SER A 69 -23.27 -11.34 -6.78
N TYR A 70 -22.89 -12.62 -6.78
CA TYR A 70 -22.82 -13.43 -7.99
C TYR A 70 -24.20 -13.64 -8.62
N SER A 71 -25.21 -13.95 -7.82
CA SER A 71 -26.58 -14.11 -8.31
C SER A 71 -27.12 -12.82 -8.93
N SER A 72 -26.83 -11.66 -8.32
CA SER A 72 -27.15 -10.33 -8.86
C SER A 72 -26.46 -10.05 -10.20
N LEU A 73 -25.18 -10.45 -10.34
CA LEU A 73 -24.41 -10.25 -11.57
C LEU A 73 -24.98 -11.01 -12.77
N VAL A 74 -25.61 -12.16 -12.51
CA VAL A 74 -26.12 -13.09 -13.53
C VAL A 74 -27.65 -12.94 -13.71
N GLU A 75 -28.32 -12.16 -12.87
CA GLU A 75 -29.78 -11.97 -12.90
C GLU A 75 -30.21 -11.23 -14.17
N GLY A 76 -31.02 -11.89 -15.00
CA GLY A 76 -31.55 -11.30 -16.24
C GLY A 76 -30.66 -11.50 -17.48
N GLU A 77 -29.54 -12.19 -17.36
CA GLU A 77 -28.73 -12.60 -18.51
C GLU A 77 -29.40 -13.76 -19.25
N ASN A 78 -29.70 -13.54 -20.53
CA ASN A 78 -30.24 -14.57 -21.41
C ASN A 78 -29.08 -15.34 -22.06
N PHE A 79 -28.70 -16.45 -21.45
CA PHE A 79 -27.74 -17.40 -22.02
C PHE A 79 -28.31 -18.22 -23.20
N GLU A 80 -29.55 -17.93 -23.61
CA GLU A 80 -30.23 -18.52 -24.76
C GLU A 80 -29.33 -18.40 -26.01
N ASN A 81 -28.69 -19.53 -26.35
CA ASN A 81 -27.78 -19.81 -27.48
C ASN A 81 -26.32 -20.12 -27.13
N ASN A 82 -25.89 -20.00 -25.88
CA ASN A 82 -24.50 -20.25 -25.49
C ASN A 82 -24.40 -21.30 -24.36
N SER A 83 -24.17 -22.55 -24.75
CA SER A 83 -24.11 -23.71 -23.82
C SER A 83 -22.93 -23.70 -22.84
N GLN A 84 -21.99 -22.77 -22.95
CA GLN A 84 -20.81 -22.66 -22.09
C GLN A 84 -21.06 -21.79 -20.84
N PRO A 85 -21.54 -20.54 -20.97
CA PRO A 85 -21.96 -19.71 -19.83
C PRO A 85 -22.98 -20.37 -18.91
N ASP A 86 -23.99 -21.05 -19.47
CA ASP A 86 -25.00 -21.78 -18.67
C ASP A 86 -24.37 -22.88 -17.80
N LYS A 87 -23.47 -23.68 -18.39
CA LYS A 87 -22.75 -24.73 -17.67
C LYS A 87 -21.83 -24.15 -16.61
N LEU A 88 -21.15 -23.04 -16.93
CA LEU A 88 -20.26 -22.36 -16.01
C LEU A 88 -21.03 -21.78 -14.82
N ASP A 89 -22.22 -21.21 -15.05
CA ASP A 89 -23.09 -20.72 -13.99
C ASP A 89 -23.57 -21.85 -13.07
N GLU A 90 -23.99 -22.98 -13.64
CA GLU A 90 -24.38 -24.16 -12.87
C GLU A 90 -23.20 -24.69 -12.03
N GLU A 91 -22.00 -24.77 -12.62
CA GLU A 91 -20.79 -25.16 -11.90
C GLU A 91 -20.46 -24.22 -10.74
N ILE A 92 -20.57 -22.90 -10.95
CA ILE A 92 -20.33 -21.90 -9.92
C ILE A 92 -21.34 -22.03 -8.78
N LYS A 93 -22.64 -22.15 -9.09
CA LYS A 93 -23.72 -22.35 -8.10
C LYS A 93 -23.51 -23.65 -7.30
N ASN A 94 -23.08 -24.72 -7.98
CA ASN A 94 -22.76 -25.99 -7.34
C ASN A 94 -21.54 -25.88 -6.41
N SER A 95 -20.48 -25.19 -6.83
CA SER A 95 -19.32 -24.90 -5.99
C SER A 95 -19.70 -24.08 -4.76
N PHE A 96 -20.51 -23.02 -4.88
CA PHE A 96 -21.02 -22.27 -3.73
C PHE A 96 -21.84 -23.16 -2.77
N SER A 97 -22.74 -23.98 -3.32
CA SER A 97 -23.58 -24.88 -2.51
C SER A 97 -22.75 -25.91 -1.75
N SER A 98 -21.71 -26.46 -2.39
CA SER A 98 -20.76 -27.40 -1.79
C SER A 98 -19.95 -26.73 -0.67
N LEU A 99 -19.42 -25.53 -0.91
CA LEU A 99 -18.62 -24.79 0.07
C LEU A 99 -19.44 -24.33 1.27
N LEU A 100 -20.70 -23.91 1.05
CA LEU A 100 -21.61 -23.50 2.12
C LEU A 100 -22.15 -24.69 2.92
N GLY A 101 -22.35 -25.85 2.27
CA GLY A 101 -22.82 -27.08 2.89
C GLY A 101 -21.73 -27.92 3.55
N GLY A 102 -20.45 -27.68 3.23
CA GLY A 102 -19.31 -28.49 3.64
C GLY A 102 -18.89 -28.35 5.11
N GLY A 103 -19.44 -27.41 5.87
CA GLY A 103 -19.04 -27.13 7.25
C GLY A 103 -17.56 -26.74 7.38
N GLY A 104 -16.91 -27.05 8.51
CA GLY A 104 -15.50 -26.71 8.76
C GLY A 104 -14.45 -27.46 7.91
N GLY A 105 -14.86 -28.20 6.87
CA GLY A 105 -13.99 -28.96 5.98
C GLY A 105 -13.58 -28.24 4.68
N VAL A 106 -13.97 -26.97 4.52
CA VAL A 106 -13.66 -26.17 3.33
C VAL A 106 -12.15 -25.94 3.21
N LYS A 107 -11.56 -26.24 2.04
CA LYS A 107 -10.14 -25.98 1.76
C LYS A 107 -9.97 -24.70 0.97
N GLU A 108 -8.82 -24.06 1.15
CA GLU A 108 -8.44 -22.88 0.37
C GLU A 108 -8.44 -23.15 -1.15
N ALA A 109 -7.96 -24.34 -1.57
CA ALA A 109 -7.92 -24.72 -2.98
C ALA A 109 -9.30 -24.71 -3.65
N ASP A 110 -10.35 -25.12 -2.92
CA ASP A 110 -11.72 -25.18 -3.43
C ASP A 110 -12.28 -23.76 -3.64
N VAL A 111 -11.95 -22.83 -2.73
CA VAL A 111 -12.33 -21.41 -2.84
C VAL A 111 -11.56 -20.71 -3.96
N GLN A 112 -10.27 -21.04 -4.16
CA GLN A 112 -9.48 -20.53 -5.28
C GLN A 112 -9.97 -21.04 -6.64
N GLU A 113 -10.46 -22.28 -6.71
CA GLU A 113 -11.05 -22.82 -7.93
C GLU A 113 -12.35 -22.08 -8.27
N LEU A 114 -13.20 -21.82 -7.27
CA LEU A 114 -14.39 -21.00 -7.42
C LEU A 114 -14.07 -19.59 -7.96
N ASP A 115 -13.04 -18.94 -7.41
CA ASP A 115 -12.58 -17.60 -7.86
C ASP A 115 -12.22 -17.58 -9.35
N LYS A 116 -11.51 -18.62 -9.82
CA LYS A 116 -11.14 -18.76 -11.23
C LYS A 116 -12.36 -18.90 -12.13
N LYS A 117 -13.34 -19.72 -11.74
CA LYS A 117 -14.59 -19.91 -12.51
C LYS A 117 -15.39 -18.61 -12.59
N ILE A 118 -15.51 -17.88 -11.48
CA ILE A 118 -16.18 -16.59 -11.43
C ILE A 118 -15.46 -15.54 -12.28
N THR A 119 -14.12 -15.53 -12.28
CA THR A 119 -13.32 -14.64 -13.13
C THR A 119 -13.57 -14.91 -14.61
N LEU A 120 -13.70 -16.18 -15.01
CA LEU A 120 -14.06 -16.56 -16.38
C LEU A 120 -15.47 -16.08 -16.73
N MET A 121 -16.45 -16.32 -15.84
CA MET A 121 -17.84 -15.90 -16.04
C MET A 121 -17.96 -14.37 -16.16
N ALA A 122 -17.27 -13.63 -15.31
CA ALA A 122 -17.23 -12.18 -15.37
C ALA A 122 -16.67 -11.68 -16.71
N GLY A 123 -15.63 -12.34 -17.23
CA GLY A 123 -15.07 -12.05 -18.55
C GLY A 123 -16.07 -12.27 -19.71
N GLU A 124 -16.93 -13.28 -19.63
CA GLU A 124 -18.00 -13.51 -20.61
C GLU A 124 -19.13 -12.47 -20.53
N LEU A 125 -19.35 -11.90 -19.34
CA LEU A 125 -20.38 -10.87 -19.08
C LEU A 125 -19.86 -9.43 -19.27
N ASP A 126 -18.65 -9.26 -19.81
CA ASP A 126 -17.92 -7.98 -19.91
C ASP A 126 -17.77 -7.25 -18.56
N ALA A 127 -17.91 -7.99 -17.45
CA ALA A 127 -17.66 -7.51 -16.11
C ALA A 127 -16.17 -7.71 -15.80
N SER A 128 -15.44 -6.62 -15.53
CA SER A 128 -14.00 -6.73 -15.29
C SER A 128 -13.57 -5.92 -14.09
N SER A 129 -12.59 -6.45 -13.35
CA SER A 129 -11.95 -5.64 -12.32
C SER A 129 -11.23 -4.46 -12.97
N PRO A 130 -11.49 -3.20 -12.53
CA PRO A 130 -10.75 -2.05 -13.04
C PRO A 130 -9.24 -2.28 -12.94
N ILE A 131 -8.49 -1.74 -13.89
CA ILE A 131 -7.02 -1.90 -13.99
C ILE A 131 -6.31 -1.61 -12.65
N ALA A 132 -6.85 -0.63 -11.89
CA ALA A 132 -6.42 -0.27 -10.55
C ALA A 132 -6.41 -1.45 -9.56
N PHE A 133 -7.37 -2.35 -9.64
CA PHE A 133 -7.50 -3.53 -8.77
C PHE A 133 -6.73 -4.73 -9.32
N LYS A 134 -6.81 -4.96 -10.65
CA LYS A 134 -6.11 -6.06 -11.33
C LYS A 134 -4.59 -6.01 -11.16
N TYR A 135 -4.00 -4.82 -11.23
CA TYR A 135 -2.56 -4.61 -11.06
C TYR A 135 -2.23 -3.86 -9.78
N SER A 136 -3.11 -3.95 -8.77
CA SER A 136 -2.99 -3.24 -7.50
C SER A 136 -1.61 -3.41 -6.87
N SER A 137 -1.07 -4.63 -6.76
CA SER A 137 0.28 -4.85 -6.20
C SER A 137 1.39 -4.11 -6.97
N LEU A 138 1.33 -4.09 -8.30
CA LEU A 138 2.31 -3.39 -9.14
C LEU A 138 2.16 -1.87 -9.04
N ILE A 139 0.92 -1.38 -8.94
CA ILE A 139 0.62 0.04 -8.78
C ILE A 139 1.14 0.53 -7.42
N ILE A 140 0.90 -0.21 -6.33
CA ILE A 140 1.43 0.12 -4.99
C ILE A 140 2.96 0.11 -4.99
N LEU A 141 3.57 -0.89 -5.64
CA LEU A 141 5.03 -0.97 -5.76
C LEU A 141 5.59 0.23 -6.53
N GLY A 142 4.97 0.58 -7.67
CA GLY A 142 5.32 1.74 -8.47
C GLY A 142 5.20 3.04 -7.69
N PHE A 143 4.14 3.19 -6.89
CA PHE A 143 3.99 4.31 -5.97
C PHE A 143 5.11 4.35 -4.94
N SER A 144 5.42 3.23 -4.29
CA SER A 144 6.42 3.15 -3.23
C SER A 144 7.82 3.53 -3.73
N ILE A 145 8.20 3.02 -4.91
CA ILE A 145 9.48 3.37 -5.55
C ILE A 145 9.50 4.85 -5.92
N SER A 146 8.44 5.35 -6.54
CA SER A 146 8.36 6.76 -6.97
C SER A 146 8.40 7.72 -5.78
N LEU A 147 7.67 7.39 -4.70
CA LEU A 147 7.65 8.17 -3.48
C LEU A 147 9.01 8.18 -2.79
N ALA A 148 9.71 7.04 -2.75
CA ALA A 148 11.07 6.94 -2.21
C ALA A 148 12.05 7.82 -3.00
N LEU A 149 11.95 7.85 -4.33
CA LEU A 149 12.77 8.73 -5.18
C LEU A 149 12.45 10.21 -4.93
N ILE A 150 11.18 10.58 -4.86
CA ILE A 150 10.74 11.95 -4.57
C ILE A 150 11.24 12.39 -3.18
N ALA A 151 11.06 11.55 -2.16
CA ALA A 151 11.51 11.81 -0.80
C ALA A 151 13.03 12.00 -0.74
N ASN A 152 13.79 11.16 -1.44
CA ASN A 152 15.25 11.30 -1.50
C ASN A 152 15.67 12.62 -2.16
N VAL A 153 15.03 13.02 -3.26
CA VAL A 153 15.33 14.29 -3.94
C VAL A 153 14.92 15.49 -3.08
N LEU A 154 13.74 15.46 -2.47
CA LEU A 154 13.28 16.51 -1.57
C LEU A 154 14.20 16.65 -0.35
N CYS A 155 14.68 15.54 0.21
CA CYS A 155 15.65 15.55 1.30
C CYS A 155 16.98 16.18 0.87
N GLN A 156 17.45 15.88 -0.34
CA GLN A 156 18.66 16.51 -0.88
C GLN A 156 18.52 18.01 -1.12
N ARG A 157 17.32 18.48 -1.46
CA ARG A 157 17.07 19.88 -1.84
C ARG A 157 16.66 20.78 -0.68
N LEU A 158 15.84 20.27 0.24
CA LEU A 158 15.29 21.05 1.36
C LEU A 158 16.26 21.14 2.54
N VAL A 159 17.21 20.20 2.66
CA VAL A 159 18.21 20.20 3.72
C VAL A 159 19.47 20.91 3.24
N ASP A 160 19.90 21.94 3.96
CA ASP A 160 21.22 22.54 3.74
C ASP A 160 22.32 21.60 4.30
N TRP A 161 22.74 20.67 3.45
CA TRP A 161 23.79 19.69 3.78
C TRP A 161 25.11 20.34 4.18
N LYS A 162 25.37 21.59 3.78
CA LYS A 162 26.57 22.31 4.21
C LYS A 162 26.46 22.75 5.67
N GLN A 163 25.30 23.24 6.09
CA GLN A 163 25.06 23.56 7.50
C GLN A 163 25.07 22.28 8.35
N VAL A 164 24.38 21.22 7.91
CA VAL A 164 24.36 19.93 8.61
C VAL A 164 25.77 19.34 8.72
N GLY A 165 26.59 19.46 7.67
CA GLY A 165 27.99 19.04 7.67
C GLY A 165 28.82 19.77 8.74
N LYS A 166 28.77 21.11 8.75
CA LYS A 166 29.47 21.93 9.76
C LYS A 166 29.02 21.64 11.18
N LEU A 167 27.71 21.47 11.38
CA LEU A 167 27.12 21.12 12.67
C LEU A 167 27.56 19.72 13.13
N LYS A 168 27.64 18.74 12.22
CA LYS A 168 28.11 17.38 12.51
C LYS A 168 29.60 17.35 12.85
N GLU A 169 30.40 18.16 12.17
CA GLU A 169 31.83 18.33 12.44
C GLU A 169 32.05 18.93 13.84
N ASN A 170 31.34 20.03 14.16
CA ASN A 170 31.34 20.65 15.49
C ASN A 170 30.91 19.67 16.60
N ILE A 171 29.90 18.83 16.35
CA ILE A 171 29.46 17.78 17.28
C ILE A 171 30.56 16.71 17.45
N SER A 172 31.22 16.30 16.37
CA SER A 172 32.29 15.29 16.43
C SER A 172 33.51 15.79 17.20
N ASP A 173 33.88 17.07 17.01
CA ASP A 173 34.98 17.72 17.71
C ASP A 173 34.65 17.95 19.18
N TRP A 174 33.41 18.34 19.49
CA TRP A 174 32.94 18.43 20.86
C TRP A 174 32.94 17.06 21.55
N ARG A 175 32.48 16.00 20.87
CA ARG A 175 32.47 14.62 21.41
C ARG A 175 33.88 14.11 21.72
N LYS A 176 34.86 14.40 20.85
CA LYS A 176 36.28 14.11 21.08
C LYS A 176 36.83 14.88 22.28
N LYS A 177 36.56 16.19 22.37
CA LYS A 177 36.96 17.04 23.52
C LYS A 177 36.32 16.56 24.82
N PHE A 178 35.06 16.16 24.79
CA PHE A 178 34.31 15.64 25.94
C PHE A 178 34.90 14.30 26.43
N GLN A 179 35.20 13.36 25.54
CA GLN A 179 35.87 12.10 25.89
C GLN A 179 37.26 12.33 26.51
N GLN A 180 38.08 13.21 25.91
CA GLN A 180 39.41 13.53 26.44
C GLN A 180 39.35 14.22 27.81
N SER A 181 38.31 15.02 28.06
CA SER A 181 38.13 15.74 29.32
C SER A 181 37.59 14.88 30.45
N ARG A 182 36.79 13.83 30.16
CA ARG A 182 36.35 12.85 31.17
C ARG A 182 37.52 12.14 31.86
N MET A 183 38.70 12.11 31.23
CA MET A 183 39.92 11.54 31.79
C MET A 183 40.71 12.51 32.70
N LYS A 184 40.34 13.81 32.79
CA LYS A 184 41.06 14.81 33.61
C LYS A 184 40.12 15.39 34.70
N LYS A 185 40.47 15.24 36.00
CA LYS A 185 39.71 15.81 37.14
C LYS A 185 39.93 17.34 37.26
N GLY A 186 38.88 18.11 37.59
CA GLY A 186 38.96 19.56 37.93
C GLY A 186 38.33 20.55 36.93
N LYS A 187 38.57 21.87 37.14
CA LYS A 187 37.94 23.09 36.51
C LYS A 187 37.60 23.02 35.01
N LYS A 188 38.29 22.16 34.23
CA LYS A 188 37.95 21.88 32.82
C LYS A 188 36.55 21.27 32.67
N LYS A 189 36.11 20.42 33.60
CA LYS A 189 34.76 19.83 33.60
C LYS A 189 33.65 20.89 33.67
N LYS A 190 33.85 21.97 34.44
CA LYS A 190 32.89 23.08 34.61
C LYS A 190 32.82 24.00 33.38
N LYS A 191 33.93 24.13 32.62
CA LYS A 191 33.96 24.85 31.34
C LYS A 191 33.23 24.07 30.23
N LEU A 192 33.26 22.73 30.30
CA LEU A 192 32.51 21.84 29.41
C LEU A 192 31.00 21.81 29.70
N GLU A 193 30.56 22.00 30.94
CA GLU A 193 29.14 22.19 31.28
C GLU A 193 28.57 23.50 30.70
N LEU A 194 29.41 24.54 30.53
CA LEU A 194 29.03 25.77 29.83
C LEU A 194 28.94 25.56 28.32
N GLU A 195 29.86 24.80 27.71
CA GLU A 195 29.78 24.38 26.29
C GLU A 195 28.60 23.42 26.01
N ASP A 196 28.08 22.70 27.02
CA ASP A 196 26.91 21.82 26.89
C ASP A 196 25.63 22.60 26.51
N LYS A 197 25.53 23.90 26.88
CA LYS A 197 24.40 24.75 26.48
C LYS A 197 24.43 25.09 24.98
N ASP A 198 25.59 25.41 24.44
CA ASP A 198 25.74 25.71 23.01
C ASP A 198 25.63 24.43 22.17
N TYR A 199 26.11 23.30 22.70
CA TYR A 199 25.86 21.97 22.14
C TYR A 199 24.36 21.63 22.06
N ARG A 200 23.62 21.80 23.17
CA ARG A 200 22.17 21.56 23.19
C ARG A 200 21.41 22.49 22.25
N LYS A 201 21.87 23.73 22.05
CA LYS A 201 21.30 24.65 21.06
C LYS A 201 21.52 24.16 19.63
N ALA A 202 22.76 23.82 19.28
CA ALA A 202 23.09 23.28 17.95
C ALA A 202 22.34 21.98 17.66
N GLN A 203 22.23 21.08 18.65
CA GLN A 203 21.46 19.85 18.51
C GLN A 203 19.95 20.13 18.35
N LYS A 204 19.39 21.08 19.10
CA LYS A 204 17.99 21.50 18.94
C LYS A 204 17.71 22.13 17.58
N GLU A 205 18.68 22.86 17.03
CA GLU A 205 18.54 23.50 15.73
C GLU A 205 18.50 22.47 14.59
N ILE A 206 19.43 21.51 14.60
CA ILE A 206 19.39 20.35 13.67
C ILE A 206 18.07 19.59 13.82
N TRP A 207 17.67 19.31 15.06
CA TRP A 207 16.46 18.54 15.33
C TRP A 207 15.19 19.30 14.91
N GLY A 208 15.16 20.62 15.11
CA GLY A 208 14.06 21.49 14.68
C GLY A 208 13.92 21.58 13.16
N ILE A 209 15.04 21.62 12.42
CA ILE A 209 15.03 21.54 10.95
C ILE A 209 14.44 20.20 10.50
N SER A 210 14.92 19.08 11.07
CA SER A 210 14.42 17.74 10.74
C SER A 210 12.94 17.57 11.09
N ILE A 211 12.45 18.12 12.20
CA ILE A 211 11.03 18.02 12.59
C ILE A 211 10.14 18.83 11.68
N LYS A 212 10.49 20.07 11.34
CA LYS A 212 9.70 20.87 10.40
C LYS A 212 9.53 20.13 9.07
N GLN A 213 10.60 19.49 8.62
CA GLN A 213 10.57 18.67 7.41
C GLN A 213 9.73 17.41 7.59
N ALA A 214 9.85 16.70 8.71
CA ALA A 214 9.05 15.52 9.00
C ALA A 214 7.55 15.83 9.11
N VAL A 215 7.18 16.94 9.75
CA VAL A 215 5.79 17.42 9.85
C VAL A 215 5.23 17.76 8.48
N PHE A 216 6.03 18.41 7.61
CA PHE A 216 5.63 18.67 6.23
C PHE A 216 5.35 17.36 5.48
N TYR A 217 6.24 16.37 5.55
CA TYR A 217 6.01 15.05 4.92
C TYR A 217 4.84 14.29 5.53
N LEU A 218 4.64 14.38 6.84
CA LEU A 218 3.56 13.70 7.55
C LEU A 218 2.20 14.13 7.01
N THR A 219 2.00 15.42 6.72
CA THR A 219 0.76 15.92 6.12
C THR A 219 0.48 15.25 4.77
N PHE A 220 1.48 15.17 3.89
CA PHE A 220 1.33 14.47 2.60
C PHE A 220 1.09 12.97 2.80
N PHE A 221 1.76 12.37 3.77
CA PHE A 221 1.61 10.95 4.09
C PHE A 221 0.19 10.63 4.56
N VAL A 222 -0.41 11.46 5.43
CA VAL A 222 -1.79 11.27 5.91
C VAL A 222 -2.79 11.41 4.78
N LEU A 223 -2.65 12.43 3.92
CA LEU A 223 -3.52 12.60 2.75
C LEU A 223 -3.42 11.39 1.80
N PHE A 224 -2.20 10.91 1.57
CA PHE A 224 -1.94 9.75 0.72
C PHE A 224 -2.53 8.47 1.33
N PHE A 225 -2.39 8.28 2.64
CA PHE A 225 -2.94 7.12 3.33
C PHE A 225 -4.46 7.10 3.32
N GLY A 226 -5.10 8.26 3.53
CA GLY A 226 -6.54 8.41 3.40
C GLY A 226 -7.03 8.07 1.99
N TRP A 227 -6.31 8.53 0.96
CA TRP A 227 -6.64 8.18 -0.42
C TRP A 227 -6.49 6.68 -0.71
N PHE A 228 -5.41 6.04 -0.24
CA PHE A 228 -5.24 4.59 -0.36
C PHE A 228 -6.35 3.81 0.34
N ALA A 229 -6.76 4.26 1.54
CA ALA A 229 -7.88 3.66 2.25
C ALA A 229 -9.19 3.77 1.47
N LEU A 230 -9.42 4.87 0.76
CA LEU A 230 -10.61 5.03 -0.09
C LEU A 230 -10.57 4.14 -1.34
N VAL A 231 -9.41 4.02 -1.99
CA VAL A 231 -9.27 3.23 -3.22
C VAL A 231 -9.28 1.73 -2.91
N TYR A 232 -8.52 1.30 -1.91
CA TYR A 232 -8.20 -0.10 -1.64
C TYR A 232 -8.74 -0.65 -0.31
N GLY A 233 -9.48 0.14 0.48
CA GLY A 233 -9.85 -0.23 1.87
C GLY A 233 -10.59 -1.57 2.03
N ASP A 234 -11.34 -1.98 1.01
CA ASP A 234 -12.08 -3.26 1.00
C ASP A 234 -11.45 -4.35 0.13
N TRP A 235 -10.28 -4.10 -0.45
CA TRP A 235 -9.63 -5.01 -1.39
C TRP A 235 -8.37 -5.63 -0.79
N ILE A 236 -8.19 -6.95 -0.95
CA ILE A 236 -6.92 -7.59 -0.60
C ILE A 236 -5.92 -7.34 -1.74
N VAL A 237 -4.96 -6.44 -1.49
CA VAL A 237 -4.05 -5.96 -2.54
C VAL A 237 -2.86 -6.89 -2.80
N VAL A 238 -2.48 -7.71 -1.82
CA VAL A 238 -1.32 -8.61 -1.95
C VAL A 238 -1.58 -9.92 -1.22
N TRP A 239 -1.42 -11.01 -1.96
CA TRP A 239 -1.26 -12.35 -1.41
C TRP A 239 0.23 -12.67 -1.29
N LEU A 240 0.74 -12.77 -0.06
CA LEU A 240 2.12 -13.19 0.17
C LEU A 240 2.19 -14.72 0.15
N PRO A 241 3.21 -15.32 -0.51
CA PRO A 241 3.39 -16.77 -0.58
C PRO A 241 3.98 -17.37 0.72
N PHE A 242 3.91 -16.64 1.83
CA PHE A 242 4.45 -17.05 3.12
C PHE A 242 3.33 -17.05 4.16
N ASP A 243 3.05 -18.22 4.71
CA ASP A 243 2.18 -18.35 5.88
C ASP A 243 2.98 -18.01 7.13
N TRP A 244 2.50 -17.00 7.86
CA TRP A 244 3.00 -16.65 9.19
C TRP A 244 2.22 -17.46 10.23
N SER A 245 2.38 -18.78 10.20
CA SER A 245 1.88 -19.69 11.26
C SER A 245 2.92 -19.82 12.37
#